data_AF-A0A9W9U309-F1
#
_entry.id   AF-A0A9W9U309-F1
#
_cell.length_a   1.000
_cell.length_b   1.000
_cell.length_c   1.000
_cell.angle_alpha   90.00
_cell.angle_beta   90.00
_cell.angle_gamma   90.00
#
_symmetry.space_group_name_H-M   'P 1'
#
loop_
_entity.id
_entity.type
_entity.pdbx_description
1 polymer ?
#
loop_
_entity_poly.entity_id
_entity_poly.type
_entity_poly.pdbx_seq_one_letter_code
_entity_poly.pdbx_strand_id
1 'polypeptide(L)'
;MVFYLVIGAGVIGLTTALELRAQYPGAEIVIAGKYLPGDAAPDYASNWGGANWFPASMDNGRQEKWDAITYNKFKKLASDRPESGVHAMKIRFHYERPIEEVGILTPATGKL
;
A
#
# COMPACT_ATOMS: atom_id res chain seq x y z
N MET A 1 23.17 -17.38 -12.37
CA MET A 1 22.11 -17.23 -11.34
C MET A 1 21.78 -15.75 -11.27
N VAL A 2 20.51 -15.36 -11.38
CA VAL A 2 20.13 -13.94 -11.32
C VAL A 2 20.14 -13.50 -9.86
N PHE A 3 20.78 -12.38 -9.58
CA PHE A 3 20.92 -11.82 -8.24
C PHE A 3 20.31 -10.42 -8.18
N TYR A 4 19.50 -10.16 -7.15
CA TYR A 4 18.94 -8.85 -6.85
C TYR A 4 19.29 -8.42 -5.42
N LEU A 5 19.78 -7.19 -5.27
CA LEU A 5 19.94 -6.53 -3.98
C LEU A 5 18.87 -5.44 -3.84
N VAL A 6 18.00 -5.58 -2.86
CA VAL A 6 17.02 -4.56 -2.48
C VAL A 6 17.56 -3.78 -1.29
N ILE A 7 17.75 -2.47 -1.46
CA ILE A 7 18.23 -1.58 -0.40
C ILE A 7 17.03 -0.92 0.27
N GLY A 8 16.84 -1.20 1.56
CA GLY A 8 15.73 -0.73 2.39
C GLY A 8 14.67 -1.79 2.64
N ALA A 9 14.30 -2.00 3.91
CA ALA A 9 13.28 -2.98 4.32
C ALA A 9 11.95 -2.34 4.75
N GLY A 10 11.62 -1.17 4.22
CA GLY A 10 10.28 -0.59 4.35
C GLY A 10 9.28 -1.23 3.38
N VAL A 11 8.02 -0.78 3.43
CA VAL A 11 6.92 -1.35 2.62
C VAL A 11 7.23 -1.44 1.13
N ILE A 12 7.90 -0.42 0.57
CA ILE A 12 8.30 -0.41 -0.85
C ILE A 12 9.35 -1.49 -1.14
N GLY A 13 10.39 -1.60 -0.30
CA GLY A 13 11.45 -2.59 -0.50
C GLY A 13 10.97 -4.02 -0.32
N LEU A 14 10.22 -4.30 0.74
CA LEU A 14 9.67 -5.62 1.02
C LEU A 14 8.67 -6.07 -0.06
N THR A 15 7.79 -5.17 -0.50
CA THR A 15 6.84 -5.47 -1.58
C THR A 15 7.56 -5.69 -2.91
N THR A 16 8.60 -4.90 -3.21
CA THR A 16 9.45 -5.13 -4.39
C THR A 16 10.12 -6.50 -4.34
N ALA A 17 10.66 -6.90 -3.18
CA ALA A 17 11.27 -8.22 -3.03
C ALA A 17 10.26 -9.37 -3.24
N LEU A 18 9.02 -9.21 -2.75
CA LEU A 18 7.94 -10.18 -2.98
C LEU A 18 7.56 -10.29 -4.47
N GLU A 19 7.42 -9.15 -5.16
CA GLU A 19 7.10 -9.15 -6.59
C GLU A 19 8.27 -9.70 -7.43
N LEU A 20 9.53 -9.45 -7.04
CA LEU A 20 10.71 -10.07 -7.66
C LEU A 20 10.72 -11.59 -7.46
N ARG A 21 10.42 -12.09 -6.24
CA ARG A 21 10.32 -13.53 -5.97
C ARG A 21 9.23 -14.19 -6.81
N ALA A 22 8.08 -13.53 -6.98
CA ALA A 22 6.99 -14.04 -7.80
C ALA A 22 7.34 -14.12 -9.29
N GLN A 23 8.04 -13.11 -9.82
CA GLN A 23 8.43 -13.06 -11.23
C GLN A 23 9.67 -13.90 -11.56
N TYR A 24 10.59 -14.05 -10.61
CA TYR A 24 11.86 -14.76 -10.77
C TYR A 24 12.07 -15.79 -9.65
N PRO A 25 11.36 -16.93 -9.68
CA PRO A 25 11.39 -17.91 -8.58
C PRO A 25 12.78 -18.46 -8.25
N GLY A 26 13.67 -18.54 -9.24
CA GLY A 26 15.06 -19.02 -9.09
C GLY A 26 16.10 -17.93 -8.82
N ALA A 27 15.71 -16.66 -8.66
CA ALA A 27 16.66 -15.60 -8.34
C ALA A 27 17.07 -15.64 -6.86
N GLU A 28 18.33 -15.29 -6.59
CA GLU A 28 18.78 -14.93 -5.26
C GLU A 28 18.37 -13.47 -5.00
N ILE A 29 17.68 -13.22 -3.89
CA ILE A 29 17.16 -11.89 -3.53
C ILE A 29 17.62 -11.60 -2.11
N VAL A 30 18.45 -10.58 -1.96
CA VAL A 30 18.95 -10.11 -0.66
C VAL A 30 18.33 -8.75 -0.36
N ILE A 31 17.84 -8.57 0.86
CA ILE A 31 17.31 -7.30 1.35
C ILE A 31 18.30 -6.75 2.38
N ALA A 32 18.85 -5.58 2.12
CA ALA A 32 19.76 -4.88 3.01
C ALA A 32 19.07 -3.62 3.55
N GLY A 33 18.66 -3.63 4.82
CA GLY A 33 18.03 -2.51 5.50
C GLY A 33 18.82 -2.06 6.71
N LYS A 34 18.92 -0.74 6.94
CA LYS A 34 19.38 -0.18 8.23
C LYS A 34 18.43 -0.56 9.37
N TYR A 35 17.14 -0.65 9.05
CA TYR A 35 16.05 -1.03 9.94
C TYR A 35 15.22 -2.13 9.30
N LEU A 36 14.61 -2.96 10.12
CA LEU A 36 13.73 -4.07 9.76
C LEU A 36 12.34 -3.90 10.40
N PRO A 37 11.31 -4.63 9.92
CA PRO A 37 10.02 -4.67 10.60
C PRO A 37 10.17 -5.00 12.10
N GLY A 38 9.59 -4.16 12.96
CA GLY A 38 9.73 -4.24 14.41
C GLY A 38 10.64 -3.16 15.00
N ASP A 39 11.55 -2.59 14.21
CA ASP A 39 12.37 -1.46 14.65
C ASP A 39 11.54 -0.17 14.72
N ALA A 40 11.70 0.59 15.80
CA ALA A 40 11.13 1.92 15.95
C ALA A 40 12.23 2.97 15.81
N ALA A 41 12.30 3.62 14.64
CA ALA A 41 13.27 4.67 14.35
C ALA A 41 12.63 5.81 13.56
N PRO A 42 12.98 7.08 13.84
CA PRO A 42 12.34 8.24 13.21
C PRO A 42 12.51 8.27 11.68
N ASP A 43 13.61 7.70 11.17
CA ASP A 43 13.92 7.57 9.76
C ASP A 43 13.44 6.24 9.13
N TYR A 44 12.69 5.41 9.87
CA TYR A 44 12.01 4.21 9.37
C TYR A 44 10.50 4.44 9.24
N ALA A 45 10.11 5.15 8.19
CA ALA A 45 8.74 5.63 7.98
C ALA A 45 7.65 4.52 8.05
N SER A 46 7.97 3.31 7.60
CA SER A 46 6.99 2.20 7.55
C SER A 46 6.50 1.77 8.94
N ASN A 47 7.24 2.01 10.02
CA ASN A 47 6.81 1.64 11.37
C ASN A 47 5.81 2.64 12.00
N TRP A 48 5.62 3.81 11.39
CA TRP A 48 4.77 4.88 11.92
C TRP A 48 3.43 5.01 11.19
N GLY A 49 3.25 4.28 10.09
CA GLY A 49 2.00 4.31 9.32
C GLY A 49 0.85 3.70 10.11
N GLY A 50 -0.34 4.29 9.98
CA GLY A 50 -1.56 3.76 10.59
C GLY A 50 -1.83 2.30 10.24
N ALA A 51 -1.94 1.87 8.98
CA ALA A 51 -2.15 2.58 7.72
C ALA A 51 -3.47 2.06 7.09
N ASN A 52 -4.12 2.87 6.25
CA ASN A 52 -5.32 2.48 5.53
C ASN A 52 -5.16 2.75 4.02
N TRP A 53 -5.99 2.10 3.21
CA TRP A 53 -6.07 2.44 1.79
C TRP A 53 -7.08 3.56 1.59
N PHE A 54 -6.58 4.74 1.22
CA PHE A 54 -7.37 5.92 0.87
C PHE A 54 -6.63 6.68 -0.23
N PRO A 55 -6.97 6.42 -1.51
CA PRO A 55 -6.23 6.98 -2.63
C PRO A 55 -6.44 8.49 -2.69
N ALA A 56 -5.35 9.23 -2.84
CA ALA A 56 -5.38 10.68 -3.04
C ALA A 56 -5.00 11.08 -4.47
N SER A 57 -4.65 10.08 -5.31
CA SER A 57 -4.25 10.31 -6.69
C SER A 57 -5.46 10.69 -7.54
N MET A 58 -5.36 11.83 -8.22
CA MET A 58 -6.33 12.28 -9.23
C MET A 58 -5.62 12.60 -10.55
N ASP A 59 -4.46 11.99 -10.76
CA ASP A 59 -3.57 12.29 -11.89
C ASP A 59 -4.02 11.63 -13.19
N ASN A 60 -5.04 10.74 -13.16
CA ASN A 60 -5.40 9.83 -14.25
C ASN A 60 -4.17 9.14 -14.84
N GLY A 61 -3.18 8.90 -13.97
CA GLY A 61 -1.81 8.65 -14.35
C GLY A 61 -1.27 7.40 -13.70
N ARG A 62 0.03 7.40 -13.44
CA ARG A 62 0.67 6.22 -12.86
C ARG A 62 0.27 6.01 -11.41
N GLN A 63 0.03 7.08 -10.66
CA GLN A 63 -0.28 6.98 -9.23
C GLN A 63 -1.67 6.39 -9.02
N GLU A 64 -2.67 6.89 -9.74
CA GLU A 64 -4.02 6.33 -9.72
C GLU A 64 -4.04 4.84 -10.13
N LYS A 65 -3.24 4.48 -11.14
CA LYS A 65 -3.07 3.06 -11.53
C LYS A 65 -2.46 2.22 -10.41
N TRP A 66 -1.45 2.71 -9.70
CA TRP A 66 -0.86 2.00 -8.57
C TRP A 66 -1.82 1.87 -7.41
N ASP A 67 -2.63 2.89 -7.13
CA ASP A 67 -3.66 2.85 -6.10
C ASP A 67 -4.67 1.73 -6.39
N ALA A 68 -5.16 1.65 -7.63
CA ALA A 68 -6.09 0.61 -8.06
C ALA A 68 -5.49 -0.81 -7.99
N ILE A 69 -4.24 -0.99 -8.42
CA ILE A 69 -3.54 -2.29 -8.31
C ILE A 69 -3.37 -2.70 -6.84
N THR A 70 -2.97 -1.74 -6.00
CA THR A 70 -2.73 -1.96 -4.57
C THR A 70 -4.02 -2.33 -3.84
N TYR A 71 -5.14 -1.66 -4.14
CA TYR A 71 -6.44 -2.00 -3.56
C TYR A 71 -6.82 -3.46 -3.82
N ASN A 72 -6.67 -3.91 -5.07
CA ASN A 72 -7.01 -5.29 -5.43
C ASN A 72 -6.12 -6.30 -4.71
N LYS A 73 -4.83 -6.00 -4.51
CA LYS A 73 -3.91 -6.83 -3.73
C LYS A 73 -4.32 -6.88 -2.26
N PHE A 74 -4.64 -5.74 -1.63
CA PHE A 74 -5.12 -5.69 -0.25
C PHE A 74 -6.45 -6.42 -0.06
N LYS A 75 -7.39 -6.27 -1.00
CA LYS A 75 -8.66 -7.00 -0.99
C LYS A 75 -8.42 -8.52 -0.97
N LYS A 76 -7.48 -9.01 -1.79
CA LYS A 76 -7.10 -10.42 -1.82
C LYS A 76 -6.41 -10.87 -0.54
N LEU A 77 -5.52 -10.06 0.03
CA LEU A 77 -4.89 -10.36 1.32
C LEU A 77 -5.92 -10.47 2.44
N ALA A 78 -6.87 -9.53 2.48
CA ALA A 78 -7.94 -9.54 3.48
C ALA A 78 -8.87 -10.76 3.38
N SER A 79 -9.09 -11.31 2.17
CA SER A 79 -9.92 -12.50 1.97
C SER A 79 -9.16 -13.80 2.15
N ASP A 80 -7.96 -13.89 1.61
CA ASP A 80 -7.26 -15.17 1.42
C ASP A 80 -6.22 -15.43 2.52
N ARG A 81 -5.74 -14.37 3.20
CA ARG A 81 -4.60 -14.40 4.14
C ARG A 81 -4.88 -13.62 5.42
N PRO A 82 -5.75 -14.13 6.32
CA PRO A 82 -6.08 -13.46 7.57
C PRO A 82 -4.85 -13.19 8.46
N GLU A 83 -3.80 -14.02 8.35
CA GLU A 83 -2.52 -13.84 9.05
C GLU A 83 -1.74 -12.59 8.62
N SER A 84 -2.11 -11.95 7.50
CA SER A 84 -1.47 -10.71 7.02
C SER A 84 -1.83 -9.47 7.85
N GLY A 85 -2.87 -9.54 8.69
CA GLY A 85 -3.36 -8.40 9.47
C GLY A 85 -4.08 -7.33 8.64
N VAL A 86 -4.29 -7.54 7.33
CA VAL A 86 -5.08 -6.64 6.48
C VAL A 86 -6.56 -7.01 6.60
N HIS A 87 -7.40 -6.01 6.91
CA HIS A 87 -8.84 -6.22 7.08
C HIS A 87 -9.65 -5.19 6.29
N ALA A 88 -10.76 -5.64 5.69
CA ALA A 88 -11.76 -4.75 5.13
C ALA A 88 -12.57 -4.11 6.26
N MET A 89 -12.59 -2.78 6.32
CA MET A 89 -13.33 -2.01 7.31
C MET A 89 -14.21 -0.96 6.64
N LYS A 90 -15.36 -0.67 7.24
CA LYS A 90 -16.21 0.45 6.80
C LYS A 90 -15.55 1.76 7.23
N ILE A 91 -15.18 2.60 6.26
CA ILE A 91 -14.70 3.95 6.54
C ILE A 91 -15.91 4.87 6.72
N ARG A 92 -15.88 5.70 7.78
CA ARG A 92 -16.90 6.71 8.06
C ARG A 92 -16.21 8.07 8.17
N PHE A 93 -16.73 9.05 7.46
CA PHE A 93 -16.29 10.43 7.54
C PHE A 93 -17.36 11.29 8.20
N HIS A 94 -16.92 12.25 9.00
CA HIS A 94 -17.77 13.24 9.64
C HIS A 94 -17.36 14.62 9.13
N TYR A 95 -18.31 15.33 8.53
CA TYR A 95 -18.11 16.67 8.01
C TYR A 95 -19.08 17.62 8.71
N GLU A 96 -18.65 18.87 8.89
CA GLU A 96 -19.49 19.93 9.47
C GLU A 96 -20.51 20.49 8.45
N ARG A 97 -20.28 20.26 7.15
CA ARG A 97 -21.11 20.75 6.05
C ARG A 97 -21.74 19.60 5.26
N PRO A 98 -22.87 19.84 4.54
CA PRO A 98 -23.47 18.86 3.64
C PRO A 98 -22.47 18.30 2.61
N ILE A 99 -22.69 17.05 2.15
CA ILE A 99 -21.73 16.35 1.28
C ILE A 99 -21.55 17.04 -0.09
N GLU A 100 -22.57 17.77 -0.53
CA GLU A 100 -22.60 18.55 -1.76
C GLU A 100 -21.64 19.76 -1.69
N GLU A 101 -21.28 20.20 -0.49
CA GLU A 101 -20.48 21.41 -0.25
C GLU A 101 -19.01 21.13 0.08
N VAL A 102 -18.65 19.88 0.38
CA VAL A 102 -17.31 19.50 0.86
C VAL A 102 -16.34 19.09 -0.25
N GLY A 103 -16.81 18.93 -1.48
CA GLY A 103 -15.95 18.65 -2.65
C GLY A 103 -15.32 17.25 -2.69
N ILE A 104 -15.89 16.27 -1.99
CA ILE A 104 -15.35 14.90 -1.92
C ILE A 104 -16.02 13.90 -2.87
N LEU A 105 -17.07 14.33 -3.57
CA LEU A 105 -17.76 13.48 -4.52
C LEU A 105 -16.92 13.35 -5.80
N THR A 106 -16.77 12.12 -6.27
CA THR A 106 -16.15 11.82 -7.56
C THR A 106 -16.93 12.52 -8.67
N PRO A 107 -16.32 13.45 -9.44
CA PRO A 107 -17.06 14.23 -10.45
C PRO A 107 -17.76 13.37 -11.50
N ALA A 108 -17.17 12.23 -11.85
CA ALA A 108 -17.70 11.33 -12.88
C ALA A 108 -18.93 10.53 -12.43
N THR A 109 -19.06 10.23 -11.13
CA THR A 109 -20.09 9.30 -10.63
C THR A 109 -21.05 9.92 -9.61
N GLY A 110 -20.70 11.09 -9.05
CA GLY A 110 -21.43 11.72 -7.95
C GLY A 110 -21.42 10.91 -6.65
N LYS A 111 -20.51 9.93 -6.54
CA LYS A 111 -20.38 9.06 -5.36
C LYS A 111 -19.11 9.40 -4.58
N LEU A 112 -19.08 9.01 -3.31
CA LEU A 112 -17.84 8.84 -2.55
C LEU A 112 -16.92 7.84 -3.27
#